data_AF-A0A0M0J5N6-F1
#
_entry.id   AF-A0A0M0J5N6-F1
#
_cell.length_a   1.000
_cell.length_b   1.000
_cell.length_c   1.000
_cell.angle_alpha   90.00
_cell.angle_beta   90.00
_cell.angle_gamma   90.00
#
_symmetry.space_group_name_H-M   'P 1'
#
loop_
_entity.id
_entity.type
_entity.pdbx_description
1 polymer ?
#
loop_
_entity_poly.entity_id
_entity_poly.type
_entity_poly.pdbx_seq_one_letter_code
_entity_poly.pdbx_strand_id
1 'polypeptide(L)'
;MLRSVASTTLNIRVTDLIGFYECTSNEVDIQQQLQVAGISTTVEQAFDRLLSGFDDGLNKDTFHTFQVRPCDHISVTFEWLVRGSVKLAFRCAASVEPAPRIRDELVLPLMRATEQLRLLVPPAASETQAQWEPPHTQCEVGAADNLAAVAFEPASASMLPLAPSGLSEESDDMARKRRAREERERKANKKIQKK
;
A
#
# COMPACT_ATOMS: atom_id res chain seq x y z
N MET A 1 -21.66 -12.19 -2.83
CA MET A 1 -20.28 -12.31 -2.30
C MET A 1 -19.33 -12.42 -3.48
N LEU A 2 -18.65 -11.33 -3.85
CA LEU A 2 -17.60 -11.37 -4.86
C LEU A 2 -16.24 -11.36 -4.15
N ARG A 3 -15.82 -12.53 -3.65
CA ARG A 3 -14.40 -12.79 -3.40
C ARG A 3 -13.76 -12.96 -4.78
N SER A 4 -13.32 -11.85 -5.37
CA SER A 4 -12.77 -11.80 -6.72
C SER A 4 -11.24 -11.77 -6.64
N VAL A 5 -10.65 -12.92 -7.00
CA VAL A 5 -9.29 -13.11 -7.54
C VAL A 5 -8.12 -12.97 -6.55
N ALA A 6 -7.72 -14.12 -6.00
CA ALA A 6 -6.38 -14.71 -6.14
C ALA A 6 -5.24 -13.73 -6.46
N SER A 7 -4.76 -13.04 -5.44
CA SER A 7 -3.37 -12.60 -5.43
C SER A 7 -2.73 -13.20 -4.19
N THR A 8 -2.08 -14.35 -4.37
CA THR A 8 -1.20 -15.02 -3.38
C THR A 8 0.14 -14.29 -3.26
N THR A 9 0.19 -13.01 -3.64
CA THR A 9 1.37 -12.17 -3.63
C THR A 9 1.14 -10.96 -2.74
N LEU A 10 1.97 -10.82 -1.73
CA LEU A 10 2.02 -9.66 -0.85
C LEU A 10 3.00 -8.63 -1.45
N ASN A 11 2.50 -7.43 -1.71
CA ASN A 11 3.33 -6.30 -2.10
C ASN A 11 3.48 -5.37 -0.91
N ILE A 12 4.71 -5.20 -0.42
CA ILE A 12 5.03 -4.32 0.70
C ILE A 12 5.76 -3.11 0.13
N ARG A 13 5.32 -1.94 0.55
CA ARG A 13 5.92 -0.65 0.22
C ARG A 13 6.25 0.05 1.52
N VAL A 14 7.48 0.54 1.62
CA VAL A 14 8.00 1.25 2.80
C VAL A 14 8.55 2.57 2.33
N THR A 15 8.23 3.66 3.02
CA THR A 15 8.76 4.99 2.72
C THR A 15 8.90 5.80 3.99
N ASP A 16 9.98 6.57 4.05
CA ASP A 16 10.26 7.60 5.06
C ASP A 16 10.05 9.02 4.46
N LEU A 17 9.31 9.11 3.35
CA LEU A 17 9.08 10.31 2.54
C LEU A 17 10.33 10.87 1.83
N ILE A 18 11.47 10.19 1.92
CA ILE A 18 12.69 10.50 1.18
C ILE A 18 13.01 9.35 0.22
N GLY A 19 13.12 8.14 0.77
CA GLY A 19 13.25 6.88 0.06
C GLY A 19 11.91 6.18 -0.15
N PHE A 20 11.87 5.32 -1.15
CA PHE A 20 10.74 4.44 -1.42
C PHE A 20 11.30 3.05 -1.68
N TYR A 21 10.84 2.06 -0.92
CA TYR A 21 11.33 0.69 -0.95
C TYR A 21 10.17 -0.26 -1.22
N GLU A 22 10.40 -1.27 -2.06
CA GLU A 22 9.37 -2.25 -2.38
C GLU A 22 9.90 -3.67 -2.43
N CYS A 23 9.02 -4.60 -2.11
CA CYS A 23 9.25 -6.03 -2.22
C CYS A 23 7.92 -6.72 -2.54
N THR A 24 8.01 -7.78 -3.32
CA THR A 24 6.89 -8.68 -3.60
C THR A 24 7.27 -10.05 -3.07
N SER A 25 6.41 -10.62 -2.23
CA SER A 25 6.57 -11.97 -1.70
C SER A 25 5.40 -12.82 -2.16
N ASN A 26 5.67 -14.04 -2.61
CA ASN A 26 4.60 -14.99 -2.94
C ASN A 26 4.27 -15.88 -1.72
N GLU A 27 3.18 -16.63 -1.82
CA GLU A 27 2.72 -17.57 -0.79
C GLU A 27 3.77 -18.62 -0.40
N VAL A 28 4.56 -19.12 -1.36
CA VAL A 28 5.60 -20.12 -1.10
C VAL A 28 6.68 -19.55 -0.18
N ASP A 29 7.16 -18.33 -0.48
CA ASP A 29 8.18 -17.65 0.32
C ASP A 29 7.67 -17.40 1.75
N ILE A 30 6.41 -16.99 1.89
CA ILE A 30 5.81 -16.72 3.20
C ILE A 30 5.61 -18.02 3.98
N GLN A 31 5.10 -19.07 3.33
CA GLN A 31 4.93 -20.37 3.97
C GLN A 31 6.27 -20.92 4.47
N GLN A 32 7.34 -20.74 3.70
CA GLN A 32 8.68 -21.14 4.12
C GLN A 32 9.16 -20.34 5.34
N GLN A 33 8.94 -19.02 5.39
CA GLN A 33 9.27 -18.21 6.56
C GLN A 33 8.50 -18.63 7.81
N LEU A 34 7.19 -18.91 7.67
CA LEU A 34 6.36 -19.39 8.78
C LEU A 34 6.85 -20.74 9.31
N GLN A 35 7.24 -21.66 8.42
CA GLN A 35 7.84 -22.94 8.79
C GLN A 35 9.16 -22.77 9.55
N VAL A 36 10.06 -21.91 9.06
CA VAL A 36 11.34 -21.60 9.73
C VAL A 36 11.11 -20.97 11.11
N ALA A 37 10.09 -20.13 11.24
CA ALA A 37 9.71 -19.50 12.50
C ALA A 37 8.92 -20.43 13.45
N GLY A 38 8.68 -21.69 13.07
CA GLY A 38 7.93 -22.67 13.88
C GLY A 38 6.46 -22.30 14.07
N ILE A 39 5.87 -21.52 13.16
CA ILE A 39 4.49 -21.03 13.25
C ILE A 39 3.57 -21.99 12.52
N SER A 40 2.68 -22.65 13.26
CA SER A 40 1.63 -23.50 12.70
C SER A 40 0.39 -22.65 12.36
N THR A 41 0.43 -21.96 11.23
CA THR A 41 -0.72 -21.20 10.67
C THR A 41 -0.73 -21.30 9.15
N THR A 42 -1.88 -21.01 8.53
CA THR A 42 -1.94 -20.84 7.07
C THR A 42 -1.38 -19.46 6.67
N VAL A 43 -0.95 -19.31 5.41
CA VAL A 43 -0.52 -18.01 4.87
C VAL A 43 -1.62 -16.96 4.97
N GLU A 44 -2.86 -17.33 4.66
CA GLU A 44 -4.03 -16.45 4.79
C GLU A 44 -4.19 -15.94 6.23
N GLN A 45 -4.10 -16.82 7.23
CA GLN A 45 -4.18 -16.41 8.64
C GLN A 45 -2.99 -15.53 9.06
N ALA A 46 -1.81 -15.78 8.50
CA ALA A 46 -0.65 -14.93 8.74
C ALA A 46 -0.85 -13.52 8.15
N PHE A 47 -1.46 -13.41 6.97
CA PHE A 47 -1.84 -12.13 6.38
C PHE A 47 -2.92 -11.40 7.16
N ASP A 48 -3.99 -12.09 7.57
CA ASP A 48 -5.04 -11.48 8.39
C ASP A 48 -4.45 -10.93 9.69
N ARG A 49 -3.52 -11.67 10.31
CA ARG A 49 -2.81 -11.21 11.52
C ARG A 49 -1.85 -10.05 11.24
N LEU A 50 -1.14 -10.08 10.12
CA LEU A 50 -0.25 -8.98 9.69
C LEU A 50 -1.06 -7.69 9.49
N LEU A 51 -2.19 -7.79 8.77
CA LEU A 51 -3.10 -6.68 8.49
C LEU A 51 -3.75 -6.16 9.76
N SER A 52 -4.23 -7.05 10.64
CA SER A 52 -4.75 -6.66 11.95
C SER A 52 -3.72 -5.88 12.76
N GLY A 53 -2.42 -6.16 12.57
CA GLY A 53 -1.30 -5.43 13.18
C GLY A 53 -1.30 -3.93 12.89
N PHE A 54 -1.84 -3.51 11.73
CA PHE A 54 -1.94 -2.11 11.33
C PHE A 54 -3.22 -1.43 11.85
N ASP A 55 -4.22 -2.21 12.26
CA ASP A 55 -5.44 -1.66 12.85
C ASP A 55 -5.22 -1.41 14.35
N ASP A 56 -5.22 -0.14 14.76
CA ASP A 56 -5.00 0.33 16.16
C ASP A 56 -6.01 -0.22 17.19
N GLY A 57 -7.01 -1.00 16.76
CA GLY A 57 -7.99 -1.67 17.61
C GLY A 57 -7.50 -2.96 18.27
N LEU A 58 -6.20 -3.26 18.23
CA LEU A 58 -5.71 -4.56 18.66
C LEU A 58 -5.73 -4.79 20.17
N ASN A 59 -6.15 -6.01 20.48
CA ASN A 59 -6.17 -6.63 21.80
C ASN A 59 -4.81 -6.46 22.50
N LYS A 60 -4.78 -5.80 23.66
CA LYS A 60 -3.57 -5.45 24.43
C LYS A 60 -2.66 -6.65 24.75
N ASP A 61 -3.16 -7.87 24.61
CA ASP A 61 -2.45 -9.12 24.90
C ASP A 61 -1.51 -9.59 23.77
N THR A 62 -1.59 -8.98 22.58
CA THR A 62 -0.76 -9.33 21.43
C THR A 62 0.01 -8.09 20.96
N PHE A 63 1.23 -7.93 21.46
CA PHE A 63 2.11 -6.85 21.01
C PHE A 63 2.63 -7.17 19.61
N HIS A 64 2.02 -6.55 18.61
CA HIS A 64 2.52 -6.50 17.24
C HIS A 64 3.46 -5.28 17.11
N THR A 65 4.61 -5.47 16.50
CA THR A 65 5.56 -4.39 16.24
C THR A 65 6.09 -4.54 14.84
N PHE A 66 6.26 -3.41 14.15
CA PHE A 66 6.90 -3.35 12.85
C PHE A 66 8.24 -2.65 12.98
N GLN A 67 9.27 -3.21 12.34
CA GLN A 67 10.60 -2.62 12.30
C GLN A 67 11.08 -2.53 10.86
N VAL A 68 11.78 -1.46 10.56
CA VAL A 68 12.49 -1.28 9.29
C VAL A 68 13.96 -1.15 9.61
N ARG A 69 14.77 -2.09 9.12
CA ARG A 69 16.22 -2.10 9.34
C ARG A 69 16.94 -1.85 8.02
N PRO A 70 17.87 -0.89 7.93
CA PRO A 70 18.71 -0.76 6.74
C PRO A 70 19.59 -2.01 6.59
N CYS A 71 19.69 -2.53 5.38
CA CYS A 71 20.62 -3.62 5.05
C CYS A 71 21.89 -3.07 4.43
N ASP A 72 21.72 -2.21 3.44
CA ASP A 72 22.74 -1.54 2.65
C ASP A 72 22.14 -0.22 2.11
N HIS A 73 22.88 0.50 1.27
CA HIS A 73 22.41 1.78 0.71
C HIS A 73 21.24 1.65 -0.28
N ILE A 74 20.87 0.43 -0.67
CA ILE A 74 19.87 0.17 -1.72
C ILE A 74 18.72 -0.73 -1.26
N SER A 75 18.68 -1.13 0.01
CA SER A 75 17.65 -2.02 0.53
C SER A 75 17.44 -1.89 2.03
N VAL A 76 16.20 -2.15 2.43
CA VAL A 76 15.77 -2.24 3.82
C VAL A 76 15.13 -3.61 4.07
N THR A 77 15.17 -4.09 5.30
CA THR A 77 14.35 -5.23 5.73
C THR A 77 13.17 -4.69 6.53
N PHE A 78 11.96 -4.98 6.07
CA PHE A 78 10.73 -4.80 6.82
C PHE A 78 10.45 -6.07 7.63
N GLU A 79 10.29 -5.93 8.94
CA GLU A 79 10.08 -7.03 9.87
C GLU A 79 8.79 -6.85 10.64
N TRP A 80 8.01 -7.92 10.70
CA TRP A 80 6.87 -8.03 11.58
C TRP A 80 7.24 -8.89 12.77
N LEU A 81 7.17 -8.30 13.96
CA LEU A 81 7.46 -8.94 15.23
C LEU A 81 6.17 -9.15 16.03
N VAL A 82 6.08 -10.30 16.68
CA VAL A 82 5.01 -10.60 17.64
C VAL A 82 5.68 -10.96 18.96
N ARG A 83 5.40 -10.18 20.01
CA ARG A 83 6.04 -10.31 21.34
C ARG A 83 7.59 -10.31 21.23
N GLY A 84 8.12 -9.41 20.41
CA GLY A 84 9.56 -9.24 20.19
C GLY A 84 10.24 -10.33 19.34
N SER A 85 9.53 -11.37 18.90
CA SER A 85 10.06 -12.38 17.99
C SER A 85 9.68 -12.08 16.55
N VAL A 86 10.66 -12.07 15.65
CA VAL A 86 10.42 -11.91 14.20
C VAL A 86 9.57 -13.07 13.69
N LYS A 87 8.46 -12.73 13.02
CA LYS A 87 7.53 -13.71 12.42
C LYS A 87 7.66 -13.74 10.91
N LEU A 88 7.77 -12.58 10.28
CA LEU A 88 8.01 -12.44 8.85
C LEU A 88 9.03 -11.31 8.63
N ALA A 89 9.91 -11.50 7.65
CA ALA A 89 10.94 -10.54 7.26
C ALA A 89 11.00 -10.44 5.73
N PHE A 90 11.03 -9.21 5.23
CA PHE A 90 10.97 -8.94 3.80
C PHE A 90 12.06 -7.96 3.43
N ARG A 91 12.97 -8.36 2.52
CA ARG A 91 13.99 -7.46 1.98
C ARG A 91 13.40 -6.68 0.81
N CYS A 92 13.32 -5.37 0.97
CA CYS A 92 12.70 -4.45 0.03
C CYS A 92 13.77 -3.55 -0.59
N ALA A 93 13.77 -3.48 -1.92
CA ALA A 93 14.76 -2.76 -2.69
C ALA A 93 14.34 -1.29 -2.85
N ALA A 94 15.32 -0.40 -2.82
CA ALA A 94 15.11 1.01 -3.09
C ALA A 94 14.66 1.22 -4.53
N SER A 95 13.66 2.07 -4.72
CA SER A 95 13.23 2.51 -6.03
C SER A 95 14.26 3.45 -6.64
N VAL A 96 14.44 3.34 -7.97
CA VAL A 96 15.31 4.24 -8.74
C VAL A 96 14.78 5.67 -8.73
N GLU A 97 13.47 5.86 -8.65
CA GLU A 97 12.81 7.17 -8.68
C GLU A 97 11.83 7.30 -7.50
N PRO A 98 12.31 7.53 -6.27
CA PRO A 98 11.46 7.54 -5.08
C PRO A 98 10.47 8.72 -5.08
N ALA A 99 10.89 9.90 -5.50
CA ALA A 99 10.06 11.12 -5.46
C ALA A 99 8.74 11.02 -6.26
N PRO A 100 8.72 10.65 -7.56
CA PRO A 100 7.47 10.50 -8.28
C PRO A 100 6.58 9.41 -7.67
N ARG A 101 7.17 8.31 -7.16
CA ARG A 101 6.41 7.24 -6.52
C ARG A 101 5.77 7.66 -5.21
N ILE A 102 6.48 8.39 -4.35
CA ILE A 102 5.91 8.95 -3.12
C ILE A 102 4.73 9.86 -3.45
N ARG A 103 4.88 10.74 -4.45
CA ARG A 103 3.81 11.62 -4.89
C ARG A 103 2.60 10.83 -5.39
N ASP A 104 2.82 9.92 -6.33
CA ASP A 104 1.75 9.30 -7.11
C ASP A 104 1.09 8.10 -6.38
N GLU A 105 1.85 7.34 -5.58
CA GLU A 105 1.37 6.14 -4.90
C GLU A 105 0.98 6.38 -3.43
N LEU A 106 1.46 7.45 -2.78
CA LEU A 106 1.12 7.75 -1.39
C LEU A 106 0.39 9.09 -1.23
N VAL A 107 1.02 10.20 -1.62
CA VAL A 107 0.51 11.55 -1.29
C VAL A 107 -0.82 11.85 -1.99
N LEU A 108 -0.88 11.72 -3.31
CA LEU A 108 -2.11 12.01 -4.08
C LEU A 108 -3.29 11.10 -3.66
N PRO A 109 -3.11 9.77 -3.47
CA PRO A 109 -4.15 8.92 -2.92
C PRO A 109 -4.62 9.33 -1.53
N LEU A 110 -3.71 9.68 -0.61
CA LEU A 110 -4.07 10.11 0.74
C LEU A 110 -4.86 11.43 0.75
N MET A 111 -4.47 12.40 -0.09
CA MET A 111 -5.22 13.65 -0.25
C MET A 111 -6.65 13.37 -0.71
N ARG A 112 -6.82 12.54 -1.76
CA ARG A 112 -8.13 12.14 -2.27
C ARG A 112 -8.95 11.39 -1.21
N ALA A 113 -8.35 10.45 -0.49
CA ALA A 113 -9.02 9.71 0.56
C ALA A 113 -9.51 10.65 1.68
N THR A 114 -8.69 11.61 2.10
CA THR A 114 -9.06 12.60 3.12
C THR A 114 -10.23 13.47 2.66
N GLU A 115 -10.24 13.93 1.40
CA GLU A 115 -11.36 14.68 0.84
C GLU A 115 -12.64 13.85 0.81
N GLN A 116 -12.56 12.59 0.39
CA GLN A 116 -13.71 11.68 0.37
C GLN A 116 -14.25 11.40 1.78
N LEU A 117 -13.35 11.18 2.75
CA LEU A 117 -13.74 10.98 4.14
C LEU A 117 -14.44 12.21 4.72
N ARG A 118 -13.99 13.43 4.39
CA ARG A 118 -14.67 14.68 4.80
C ARG A 118 -16.10 14.78 4.29
N LEU A 119 -16.37 14.29 3.07
CA LEU A 119 -17.73 14.29 2.50
C LEU A 119 -18.66 13.25 3.17
N LEU A 120 -18.09 12.23 3.83
CA LEU A 120 -18.83 11.20 4.55
C LEU A 120 -19.12 11.58 6.01
N VAL A 121 -18.45 12.59 6.56
CA VAL A 121 -18.74 13.14 7.90
C VAL A 121 -19.91 14.13 7.79
N PRO A 122 -21.07 13.89 8.45
CA PRO A 122 -22.19 14.82 8.42
C PRO A 122 -21.78 16.19 8.99
N PRO A 123 -22.33 17.31 8.47
CA PRO A 123 -22.01 18.67 8.92
C PRO A 123 -22.48 19.03 10.34
N ALA A 124 -22.79 18.05 11.20
CA ALA A 124 -23.24 18.24 12.57
C ALA A 124 -22.13 18.14 13.63
N ALA A 125 -20.89 17.84 13.23
CA ALA A 125 -19.71 17.89 14.11
C ALA A 125 -18.80 19.10 13.80
N SER A 126 -19.20 19.97 12.86
CA SER A 126 -18.41 21.10 12.35
C SER A 126 -18.71 22.45 13.01
N GLU A 127 -19.24 22.46 14.23
CA GLU A 127 -19.27 23.64 15.11
C GLU A 127 -18.30 23.49 16.27
N THR A 128 -17.06 23.15 15.94
CA THR A 128 -15.91 23.77 16.59
C THR A 128 -14.91 23.96 15.46
N GLN A 129 -15.03 25.10 14.77
CA GLN A 129 -13.90 25.66 14.05
C GLN A 129 -12.82 25.93 15.11
N ALA A 130 -12.05 24.91 15.47
CA ALA A 130 -10.69 25.11 15.91
C ALA A 130 -9.99 25.71 14.70
N GLN A 131 -10.01 27.04 14.63
CA GLN A 131 -9.15 27.85 13.80
C GLN A 131 -7.75 27.27 13.97
N TRP A 132 -7.29 26.53 12.96
CA TRP A 132 -5.97 25.93 12.99
C TRP A 132 -4.99 27.09 12.82
N GLU A 133 -4.63 27.73 13.92
CA GLU A 133 -3.54 28.68 13.95
C GLU A 133 -2.26 27.89 13.73
N PRO A 134 -1.46 28.20 12.70
CA PRO A 134 -0.15 27.57 12.55
C PRO A 134 0.63 27.85 13.84
N PRO A 135 1.28 26.85 14.46
CA PRO A 135 2.05 27.09 15.67
C PRO A 135 3.08 28.18 15.37
N HIS A 136 3.01 29.29 16.10
CA HIS A 136 4.04 30.31 16.05
C HIS A 136 5.35 29.69 16.51
N THR A 137 6.20 29.34 15.55
CA THR A 137 7.54 28.82 15.80
C THR A 137 8.40 29.94 16.39
N GLN A 138 8.41 30.08 17.71
CA GLN A 138 9.60 30.56 18.38
C GLN A 138 10.56 29.39 18.45
N CYS A 139 11.57 29.42 17.58
CA CYS A 139 12.69 28.49 17.64
C CYS A 139 13.44 28.73 18.95
N GLU A 140 13.06 28.03 20.01
CA GLU A 140 13.96 27.75 21.12
C GLU A 140 14.49 26.31 20.95
N VAL A 141 15.80 26.23 20.80
CA VAL A 141 16.56 24.99 20.71
C VAL A 141 16.55 24.35 22.10
N GLY A 142 15.82 23.25 22.29
CA GLY A 142 15.84 22.54 23.56
C GLY A 142 14.95 21.30 23.64
N ALA A 143 15.59 20.13 23.54
CA ALA A 143 15.25 18.84 24.15
C ALA A 143 13.89 18.14 23.84
N ALA A 144 14.02 16.99 23.16
CA ALA A 144 13.37 15.68 23.37
C ALA A 144 11.84 15.53 23.44
N ASP A 145 11.38 14.55 22.64
CA ASP A 145 10.29 13.60 22.87
C ASP A 145 8.86 14.12 23.12
N ASN A 146 7.98 13.84 22.14
CA ASN A 146 6.80 12.95 22.24
C ASN A 146 5.83 13.29 21.11
N LEU A 147 5.85 12.53 20.00
CA LEU A 147 4.77 12.57 19.01
C LEU A 147 3.53 11.90 19.62
N ALA A 148 2.56 12.71 20.06
CA ALA A 148 1.24 12.23 20.41
C ALA A 148 0.44 11.93 19.13
N ALA A 149 0.18 10.66 18.87
CA ALA A 149 -0.79 10.23 17.86
C ALA A 149 -2.21 10.48 18.42
N VAL A 150 -3.01 11.25 17.69
CA VAL A 150 -4.43 11.48 17.99
C VAL A 150 -5.24 10.36 17.34
N ALA A 151 -5.92 9.55 18.16
CA ALA A 151 -6.79 8.47 17.72
C ALA A 151 -8.16 9.02 17.27
N PHE A 152 -8.61 8.64 16.07
CA PHE A 152 -9.99 8.82 15.61
C PHE A 152 -10.71 7.47 15.62
N GLU A 153 -11.89 7.40 16.24
CA GLU A 153 -12.72 6.19 16.20
C GLU A 153 -13.44 6.06 14.84
N PRO A 154 -13.41 4.90 14.17
CA PRO A 154 -14.17 4.69 12.95
C PRO A 154 -15.63 4.32 13.27
N ALA A 155 -16.56 5.17 12.85
CA ALA A 155 -17.98 4.83 12.81
C ALA A 155 -18.26 3.81 11.69
N SER A 156 -19.05 2.79 12.02
CA SER A 156 -19.44 1.65 11.19
C SER A 156 -19.87 2.03 9.77
N ALA A 157 -19.14 1.55 8.75
CA ALA A 157 -19.44 1.81 7.35
C ALA A 157 -20.69 1.04 6.86
N SER A 158 -21.71 1.77 6.41
CA SER A 158 -22.86 1.23 5.67
C SER A 158 -22.52 1.10 4.18
N MET A 159 -22.90 -0.03 3.57
CA MET A 159 -22.65 -0.33 2.16
C MET A 159 -23.59 0.47 1.24
N LEU A 160 -23.05 1.28 0.34
CA LEU A 160 -23.79 1.87 -0.79
C LEU A 160 -23.45 1.16 -2.10
N PRO A 161 -24.43 0.98 -3.02
CA PRO A 161 -24.23 0.28 -4.29
C PRO A 161 -23.49 1.14 -5.32
N LEU A 162 -22.53 0.53 -6.01
CA LEU A 162 -21.82 1.14 -7.14
C LEU A 162 -22.74 1.22 -8.37
N ALA A 163 -22.86 2.43 -8.94
CA ALA A 163 -23.44 2.63 -10.27
C ALA A 163 -22.46 2.13 -11.37
N PRO A 164 -22.95 1.60 -12.51
CA PRO A 164 -22.07 1.13 -13.58
C PRO A 164 -21.49 2.29 -14.38
N SER A 165 -20.16 2.41 -14.39
CA SER A 165 -19.42 3.34 -15.23
C SER A 165 -19.34 2.80 -16.66
N GLY A 166 -20.05 3.45 -17.59
CA GLY A 166 -19.86 3.26 -19.02
C GLY A 166 -18.52 3.88 -19.46
N LEU A 167 -17.51 3.04 -19.68
CA LEU A 167 -16.27 3.38 -20.37
C LEU A 167 -15.82 2.16 -21.20
N SER A 168 -16.50 1.89 -22.32
CA SER A 168 -16.17 0.76 -23.20
C SER A 168 -15.83 1.14 -24.65
N GLU A 169 -15.61 2.41 -24.98
CA GLU A 169 -15.38 2.82 -26.37
C GLU A 169 -13.92 3.14 -26.72
N GLU A 170 -13.09 3.62 -25.78
CA GLU A 170 -11.68 3.96 -26.09
C GLU A 170 -10.74 2.74 -26.13
N SER A 171 -11.05 1.66 -25.41
CA SER A 171 -10.23 0.45 -25.39
C SER A 171 -10.28 -0.32 -26.72
N ASP A 172 -11.40 -0.23 -27.44
CA ASP A 172 -11.64 -0.96 -28.67
C ASP A 172 -10.89 -0.36 -29.88
N ASP A 173 -10.64 0.95 -29.88
CA ASP A 173 -9.95 1.62 -30.98
C ASP A 173 -8.43 1.36 -30.95
N MET A 174 -7.84 1.28 -29.76
CA MET A 174 -6.42 0.92 -29.57
C MET A 174 -6.13 -0.52 -29.96
N ALA A 175 -7.04 -1.46 -29.65
CA ALA A 175 -6.90 -2.86 -30.05
C ALA A 175 -6.98 -3.04 -31.58
N ARG A 176 -7.83 -2.27 -32.27
CA ARG A 176 -7.94 -2.29 -33.74
C ARG A 176 -6.69 -1.74 -34.41
N LYS A 177 -6.16 -0.61 -33.91
CA LYS A 177 -4.91 -0.01 -34.44
C LYS A 177 -3.70 -0.94 -34.29
N ARG A 178 -3.61 -1.70 -33.19
CA ARG A 178 -2.54 -2.67 -32.95
C ARG A 178 -2.58 -3.85 -33.93
N ARG A 179 -3.77 -4.42 -34.15
CA ARG A 179 -3.96 -5.54 -35.11
C ARG A 179 -3.63 -5.14 -36.56
N ALA A 180 -4.02 -3.92 -36.96
CA ALA A 180 -3.73 -3.41 -38.30
C ALA A 180 -2.22 -3.21 -38.55
N ARG A 181 -1.45 -2.89 -37.51
CA ARG A 181 0.01 -2.73 -37.59
C ARG A 181 0.71 -4.10 -37.72
N GLU A 182 0.33 -5.07 -36.91
CA GLU A 182 0.88 -6.43 -36.95
C GLU A 182 0.63 -7.12 -38.30
N GLU A 183 -0.54 -6.91 -38.92
CA GLU A 183 -0.83 -7.50 -40.23
C GLU A 183 0.02 -6.90 -41.37
N ARG A 184 0.36 -5.60 -41.28
CA ARG A 184 1.25 -4.93 -42.25
C ARG A 184 2.69 -5.44 -42.13
N GLU A 185 3.19 -5.60 -40.91
CA GLU A 185 4.53 -6.15 -40.66
C GLU A 185 4.64 -7.61 -41.14
N ARG A 186 3.58 -8.42 -40.93
CA ARG A 186 3.56 -9.80 -41.42
C ARG A 186 3.56 -9.91 -42.95
N LYS A 187 2.88 -8.99 -43.66
CA LYS A 187 2.88 -8.95 -45.14
C LYS A 187 4.22 -8.47 -45.71
N ALA A 188 4.91 -7.56 -45.02
CA ALA A 188 6.24 -7.10 -45.42
C ALA A 188 7.28 -8.22 -45.30
N ASN A 189 7.30 -8.96 -44.19
CA ASN A 189 8.25 -10.07 -43.98
C ASN A 189 8.03 -11.23 -44.95
N LYS A 190 6.77 -11.49 -45.35
CA LYS A 190 6.46 -12.55 -46.34
C LYS A 190 6.88 -12.20 -47.77
N LYS A 191 7.08 -10.92 -48.09
CA LYS A 191 7.62 -10.48 -49.39
C LYS A 191 9.15 -10.60 -49.45
N ILE A 192 9.84 -10.50 -48.33
CA ILE A 192 11.31 -10.62 -48.25
C ILE A 192 11.76 -12.07 -48.44
N GLN A 193 10.97 -13.05 -47.99
CA GLN A 193 11.27 -14.49 -48.15
C GLN A 193 10.98 -15.07 -49.55
N LYS A 194 10.50 -14.27 -50.52
CA LYS A 194 10.16 -14.72 -51.88
C LYS A 194 11.03 -14.07 -52.98
N LYS A 195 12.12 -13.40 -52.60
CA LYS A 195 13.20 -13.00 -53.51
C LYS A 195 14.43 -13.83 -53.21
#